data_AF-A0A4P9ZLC9-F1
#
_entry.id   AF-A0A4P9ZLC9-F1
#
_cell.length_a   1.000
_cell.length_b   1.000
_cell.length_c   1.000
_cell.angle_alpha   90.00
_cell.angle_beta   90.00
_cell.angle_gamma   90.00
#
_symmetry.space_group_name_H-M   'P 1'
#
loop_
_entity.id
_entity.type
_entity.pdbx_description
1 polymer ?
#
loop_
_entity_poly.entity_id
_entity_poly.type
_entity_poly.pdbx_seq_one_letter_code
_entity_poly.pdbx_strand_id
1 'polypeptide(L)'
;MSRQRSYSRSLLEELQKPPALPQPNAHLYKDMLIFEERLKQNVRRLKRKKRKYRFQLGGLLLVILYFTWMILFESERKPWTFLYKYGAIICIIIFYWTYRSRKYTQTTKYVPQCNRSLLAFNMRLRLDRDHPDGKLRFSERIPAVIDDGFQAFKALYFQRKRSMSLAAQKQPLPRPAST
;
A
#
# COMPACT_ATOMS: atom_id res chain seq x y z
N MET A 1 -27.55 23.59 -20.23
CA MET A 1 -26.49 22.55 -20.23
C MET A 1 -25.16 22.98 -20.88
N SER A 2 -25.09 24.09 -21.64
CA SER A 2 -23.85 24.56 -22.29
C SER A 2 -22.80 25.15 -21.32
N ARG A 3 -23.21 25.96 -20.33
CA ARG A 3 -22.30 26.58 -19.34
C ARG A 3 -21.48 25.59 -18.52
N GLN A 4 -22.04 24.43 -18.15
CA GLN A 4 -21.31 23.41 -17.39
C GLN A 4 -20.21 22.73 -18.22
N ARG A 5 -20.45 22.48 -19.52
CA ARG A 5 -19.40 21.93 -20.41
C ARG A 5 -18.28 22.93 -20.64
N SER A 6 -18.61 24.22 -20.81
CA SER A 6 -17.61 25.28 -20.95
C SER A 6 -16.77 25.44 -19.67
N TYR A 7 -17.40 25.41 -18.50
CA TYR A 7 -16.72 25.48 -17.21
C TYR A 7 -15.79 24.27 -16.98
N SER A 8 -16.22 23.05 -17.32
CA SER A 8 -15.36 21.87 -17.22
C SER A 8 -14.18 21.93 -18.20
N ARG A 9 -14.39 22.45 -19.42
CA ARG A 9 -13.31 22.62 -20.41
C ARG A 9 -12.26 23.64 -19.96
N SER A 10 -12.70 24.82 -19.52
CA SER A 10 -11.81 25.86 -19.02
C SER A 10 -11.07 25.40 -17.76
N LEU A 11 -11.74 24.66 -16.87
CA LEU A 11 -11.12 24.06 -15.71
C LEU A 11 -10.07 23.02 -16.15
N LEU A 12 -10.36 22.13 -17.09
CA LEU A 12 -9.38 21.16 -17.61
C LEU A 12 -8.17 21.83 -18.26
N GLU A 13 -8.35 22.99 -18.90
CA GLU A 13 -7.30 23.75 -19.58
C GLU A 13 -6.43 24.54 -18.59
N GLU A 14 -7.06 25.21 -17.62
CA GLU A 14 -6.41 25.87 -16.47
C GLU A 14 -5.68 24.86 -15.60
N LEU A 15 -6.25 23.66 -15.49
CA LEU A 15 -5.58 22.52 -14.93
C LEU A 15 -4.39 22.20 -15.84
N GLN A 16 -4.49 21.83 -17.11
CA GLN A 16 -3.35 21.34 -17.90
C GLN A 16 -2.04 22.17 -17.81
N LYS A 17 -2.13 23.47 -17.51
CA LYS A 17 -1.02 24.32 -17.06
C LYS A 17 -0.26 23.76 -15.82
N PRO A 18 1.09 23.69 -15.86
CA PRO A 18 1.88 23.36 -14.67
C PRO A 18 1.59 24.39 -13.55
N PRO A 19 1.54 23.98 -12.28
CA PRO A 19 1.23 24.89 -11.18
C PRO A 19 2.22 26.05 -11.18
N ALA A 20 1.74 27.27 -10.92
CA ALA A 20 2.59 28.45 -10.75
C ALA A 20 3.49 28.21 -9.53
N LEU A 21 4.71 27.74 -9.81
CA LEU A 21 5.71 27.39 -8.82
C LEU A 21 6.55 28.63 -8.49
N PRO A 22 7.14 28.72 -7.30
CA PRO A 22 8.37 29.47 -7.15
C PRO A 22 9.41 28.81 -8.09
N GLN A 23 9.70 29.49 -9.20
CA GLN A 23 10.23 28.93 -10.46
C GLN A 23 11.67 28.34 -10.49
N PRO A 24 12.43 28.16 -9.39
CA PRO A 24 13.66 27.34 -9.50
C PRO A 24 13.45 25.81 -9.41
N ASN A 25 12.45 25.31 -8.66
CA ASN A 25 12.47 23.92 -8.15
C ASN A 25 11.27 23.03 -8.57
N ALA A 26 10.52 23.45 -9.60
CA ALA A 26 9.33 22.77 -10.10
C ALA A 26 9.51 21.26 -10.37
N HIS A 27 10.56 20.93 -11.13
CA HIS A 27 10.88 19.55 -11.51
C HIS A 27 11.30 18.71 -10.30
N LEU A 28 12.08 19.30 -9.38
CA LEU A 28 12.51 18.63 -8.15
C LEU A 28 11.32 18.19 -7.29
N TYR A 29 10.36 19.09 -7.06
CA TYR A 29 9.17 18.78 -6.25
C TYR A 29 8.29 17.70 -6.90
N LYS A 30 8.17 17.73 -8.22
CA LYS A 30 7.46 16.69 -8.98
C LYS A 30 8.12 15.33 -8.82
N ASP A 31 9.44 15.26 -8.99
CA ASP A 31 10.19 14.00 -8.88
C ASP A 31 10.17 13.46 -7.45
N MET A 32 10.26 14.34 -6.46
CA MET A 32 10.14 13.97 -5.05
C MET A 32 8.75 13.44 -4.70
N LEU A 33 7.69 14.04 -5.27
CA LEU A 33 6.32 13.55 -5.10
C LEU A 33 6.13 12.15 -5.73
N ILE A 34 6.65 11.95 -6.95
CA ILE A 34 6.60 10.65 -7.65
C ILE A 34 7.36 9.59 -6.84
N PHE A 35 8.52 9.96 -6.30
CA PHE A 35 9.29 9.08 -5.43
C PHE A 35 8.50 8.66 -4.19
N GLU A 36 7.86 9.62 -3.50
CA GLU A 36 7.01 9.34 -2.33
C GLU A 36 5.86 8.39 -2.68
N GLU A 37 5.17 8.62 -3.81
CA GLU A 37 4.08 7.74 -4.26
C GLU A 37 4.58 6.32 -4.58
N ARG A 38 5.71 6.17 -5.28
CA ARG A 38 6.31 4.86 -5.57
C ARG A 38 6.70 4.12 -4.29
N LEU A 39 7.27 4.83 -3.33
CA LEU A 39 7.66 4.24 -2.05
C LEU A 39 6.43 3.73 -1.29
N LYS A 40 5.38 4.56 -1.18
CA LYS A 40 4.10 4.15 -0.57
C LYS A 40 3.47 2.97 -1.29
N GLN A 41 3.51 2.95 -2.62
CA GLN A 41 2.98 1.83 -3.40
C GLN A 41 3.72 0.52 -3.09
N ASN A 42 5.05 0.56 -3.00
CA ASN A 42 5.84 -0.61 -2.63
C ASN A 42 5.57 -1.08 -1.20
N VAL A 43 5.43 -0.15 -0.24
CA VAL A 43 5.03 -0.47 1.14
C VAL A 43 3.65 -1.13 1.18
N ARG A 44 2.66 -0.61 0.43
CA ARG A 44 1.31 -1.20 0.34
C ARG A 44 1.35 -2.61 -0.24
N ARG A 45 2.13 -2.82 -1.32
CA ARG A 45 2.35 -4.16 -1.91
C ARG A 45 2.97 -5.12 -0.90
N LEU A 46 3.97 -4.66 -0.15
CA LEU A 46 4.60 -5.45 0.90
C LEU A 46 3.61 -5.84 2.01
N LYS A 47 2.79 -4.88 2.48
CA LYS A 47 1.77 -5.14 3.50
C LYS A 47 0.73 -6.15 3.05
N ARG A 48 0.26 -6.07 1.80
CA ARG A 48 -0.67 -7.07 1.24
C ARG A 48 -0.06 -8.47 1.24
N LYS A 49 1.20 -8.60 0.80
CA LYS A 49 1.94 -9.88 0.85
C LYS A 49 2.03 -10.40 2.29
N LYS A 50 2.45 -9.55 3.23
CA LYS A 50 2.55 -9.91 4.66
C LYS A 50 1.22 -10.32 5.28
N ARG A 51 0.13 -9.64 4.92
CA ARG A 51 -1.23 -9.97 5.37
C ARG A 51 -1.67 -11.34 4.85
N LYS A 52 -1.49 -11.61 3.55
CA LYS A 52 -1.79 -12.93 2.96
C LYS A 52 -1.07 -14.06 3.69
N TYR A 53 0.22 -13.87 3.94
CA TYR A 53 1.06 -14.81 4.67
C TYR A 53 0.63 -15.03 6.13
N ARG A 54 0.23 -13.98 6.84
CA ARG A 54 -0.33 -14.10 8.20
C ARG A 54 -1.64 -14.88 8.22
N PHE A 55 -2.54 -14.63 7.27
CA PHE A 55 -3.78 -15.39 7.17
C PHE A 55 -3.53 -16.85 6.82
N GLN A 56 -2.62 -17.12 5.88
CA GLN A 56 -2.25 -18.49 5.52
C GLN A 56 -1.66 -19.24 6.71
N LEU A 57 -0.73 -18.63 7.45
CA LEU A 57 -0.10 -19.25 8.61
C LEU A 57 -1.09 -19.44 9.78
N GLY A 58 -1.94 -18.45 10.04
CA GLY A 58 -2.97 -18.54 11.07
C GLY A 58 -4.05 -19.58 10.75
N GLY A 59 -4.49 -19.66 9.49
CA GLY A 59 -5.44 -20.69 9.04
C GLY A 59 -4.85 -22.10 9.17
N LEU A 60 -3.58 -22.28 8.80
CA LEU A 60 -2.91 -23.57 8.95
C LEU A 60 -2.76 -23.96 10.43
N LEU A 61 -2.50 -22.99 11.30
CA LEU A 61 -2.45 -23.22 12.75
C LEU A 61 -3.81 -23.63 13.31
N LEU A 62 -4.92 -23.01 12.85
CA LEU A 62 -6.27 -23.43 13.22
C LEU A 62 -6.60 -24.86 12.77
N VAL A 63 -6.20 -25.24 11.55
CA VAL A 63 -6.40 -26.61 11.04
C VAL A 63 -5.61 -27.63 11.87
N ILE A 64 -4.37 -27.30 12.25
CA ILE A 64 -3.56 -28.16 13.12
C ILE A 64 -4.23 -28.33 14.48
N LEU A 65 -4.73 -27.23 15.09
CA LEU A 65 -5.46 -27.29 16.35
C LEU A 65 -6.74 -28.13 16.24
N TYR A 66 -7.49 -28.01 15.15
CA TYR A 66 -8.67 -28.83 14.89
C TYR A 66 -8.34 -30.32 14.81
N PHE A 67 -7.33 -30.71 14.02
CA PHE A 67 -6.92 -32.12 13.95
C PHE A 67 -6.41 -32.62 15.30
N THR A 68 -5.69 -31.79 16.05
CA THR A 68 -5.21 -32.15 17.40
C THR A 68 -6.38 -32.38 18.36
N TRP A 69 -7.40 -31.51 18.34
CA TRP A 69 -8.61 -31.68 19.12
C TRP A 69 -9.36 -32.98 18.76
N MET A 70 -9.53 -33.26 17.46
CA MET A 70 -10.14 -34.50 16.98
C MET A 70 -9.35 -35.74 17.44
N ILE A 71 -8.02 -35.69 17.44
CA ILE A 71 -7.18 -36.80 17.91
C ILE A 71 -7.33 -37.04 19.41
N LEU A 72 -7.51 -35.98 20.21
CA LEU A 72 -7.62 -36.08 21.67
C LEU A 72 -8.99 -36.58 22.12
N PHE A 73 -10.07 -36.13 21.49
CA PHE A 73 -11.44 -36.51 21.86
C PHE A 73 -11.92 -37.81 21.20
N GLU A 74 -11.48 -38.09 19.96
CA GLU A 74 -11.85 -39.33 19.25
C GLU A 74 -10.77 -40.40 19.50
N SER A 75 -10.78 -40.96 20.72
CA SER A 75 -9.82 -42.00 21.16
C SER A 75 -10.39 -43.41 21.02
N GLU A 76 -11.14 -43.69 19.96
CA GLU A 76 -11.54 -45.05 19.61
C GLU A 76 -10.68 -45.57 18.45
N ARG A 77 -10.31 -46.86 18.44
CA ARG A 77 -9.42 -47.48 17.44
C ARG A 77 -10.09 -47.65 16.06
N LYS A 78 -10.69 -46.59 15.53
CA LYS A 78 -11.28 -46.55 14.20
C LYS A 78 -10.17 -46.30 13.16
N PRO A 79 -10.23 -46.92 11.97
CA PRO A 79 -9.23 -46.70 10.92
C PRO A 79 -9.12 -45.23 10.47
N TRP A 80 -10.21 -44.47 10.61
CA TRP A 80 -10.25 -43.02 10.35
C TRP A 80 -9.27 -42.22 11.22
N THR A 81 -8.92 -42.69 12.43
CA THR A 81 -7.95 -42.00 13.30
C THR A 81 -6.56 -41.91 12.68
N PHE A 82 -6.16 -42.90 11.87
CA PHE A 82 -4.89 -42.85 11.13
C PHE A 82 -4.90 -41.73 10.09
N LEU A 83 -6.00 -41.53 9.35
CA LEU A 83 -6.13 -40.45 8.38
C LEU A 83 -5.95 -39.06 9.03
N TYR A 84 -6.59 -38.81 10.18
CA TYR A 84 -6.43 -37.53 10.89
C TYR A 84 -4.99 -37.30 11.38
N LYS A 85 -4.31 -38.35 11.86
CA LYS A 85 -2.89 -38.28 12.27
C LYS A 85 -1.96 -37.97 11.10
N TYR A 86 -2.12 -38.65 9.97
CA TYR A 86 -1.33 -38.36 8.76
C TYR A 86 -1.63 -36.95 8.23
N GLY A 87 -2.89 -36.53 8.23
CA GLY A 87 -3.30 -35.17 7.89
C GLY A 87 -2.62 -34.11 8.77
N ALA A 88 -2.59 -34.32 10.08
CA ALA A 88 -1.91 -33.42 11.02
C ALA A 88 -0.40 -33.32 10.72
N ILE A 89 0.28 -34.44 10.46
CA ILE A 89 1.71 -34.47 10.10
C ILE A 89 1.97 -33.69 8.81
N ILE A 90 1.15 -33.88 7.77
CA ILE A 90 1.26 -33.14 6.50
C ILE A 90 1.07 -31.63 6.73
N CYS A 91 0.09 -31.24 7.53
CA CYS A 91 -0.13 -29.83 7.87
C CYS A 91 1.06 -29.23 8.62
N ILE A 92 1.68 -29.97 9.55
CA ILE A 92 2.87 -29.53 10.28
C ILE A 92 4.07 -29.36 9.33
N ILE A 93 4.28 -30.28 8.39
CA ILE A 93 5.35 -30.16 7.38
C ILE A 93 5.15 -28.91 6.52
N ILE A 94 3.92 -28.69 6.01
CA ILE A 94 3.58 -27.50 5.23
C ILE A 94 3.78 -26.23 6.07
N PHE A 95 3.43 -26.27 7.37
CA PHE A 95 3.58 -25.15 8.29
C PHE A 95 5.05 -24.80 8.48
N TYR A 96 5.89 -25.79 8.75
CA TYR A 96 7.32 -25.61 8.91
C TYR A 96 7.98 -25.07 7.62
N TRP A 97 7.65 -25.64 6.46
CA TRP A 97 8.18 -25.18 5.18
C TRP A 97 7.77 -23.73 4.88
N THR A 98 6.50 -23.42 5.12
CA THR A 98 5.94 -22.09 4.94
C THR A 98 6.60 -21.10 5.90
N TYR A 99 6.74 -21.43 7.18
CA TYR A 99 7.40 -20.60 8.19
C TYR A 99 8.88 -20.33 7.87
N ARG A 100 9.61 -21.37 7.42
CA ARG A 100 11.04 -21.27 7.09
C ARG A 100 11.31 -20.60 5.74
N SER A 101 10.30 -20.49 4.88
CA SER A 101 10.45 -19.91 3.55
C SER A 101 11.05 -18.51 3.63
N ARG A 102 12.18 -18.30 2.92
CA ARG A 102 12.91 -17.02 2.85
C ARG A 102 12.00 -15.84 2.48
N LYS A 103 10.88 -16.10 1.79
CA LYS A 103 9.89 -15.09 1.40
C LYS A 103 9.29 -14.36 2.61
N TYR A 104 9.12 -15.05 3.75
CA TYR A 104 8.62 -14.43 4.98
C TYR A 104 9.66 -13.46 5.57
N THR A 105 10.91 -13.90 5.69
CA THR A 105 12.02 -13.11 6.26
C THR A 105 12.38 -11.90 5.40
N GLN A 106 12.28 -12.00 4.07
CA GLN A 106 12.56 -10.85 3.18
C GLN A 106 11.62 -9.68 3.43
N THR A 107 10.36 -9.94 3.82
CA THR A 107 9.40 -8.85 4.04
C THR A 107 9.68 -8.02 5.30
N THR A 108 10.39 -8.57 6.28
CA THR A 108 10.76 -7.83 7.50
C THR A 108 12.01 -6.97 7.27
N LYS A 109 12.89 -7.39 6.34
CA LYS A 109 14.12 -6.66 5.99
C LYS A 109 13.91 -5.46 5.06
N TYR A 110 12.73 -5.32 4.45
CA TYR A 110 12.44 -4.25 3.50
C TYR A 110 12.64 -2.85 4.09
N VAL A 111 12.17 -2.59 5.30
CA VAL A 111 12.25 -1.26 5.93
C VAL A 111 13.70 -0.83 6.20
N PRO A 112 14.53 -1.63 6.91
CA PRO A 112 15.93 -1.27 7.10
C PRO A 112 16.70 -1.20 5.77
N GLN A 113 16.38 -2.04 4.78
CA GLN A 113 16.99 -1.97 3.46
C GLN A 113 16.63 -0.68 2.71
N CYS A 114 15.35 -0.27 2.71
CA CYS A 114 14.93 1.01 2.15
C CYS A 114 15.56 2.18 2.90
N ASN A 115 15.62 2.13 4.24
CA ASN A 115 16.23 3.18 5.02
C ASN A 115 17.71 3.37 4.68
N ARG A 116 18.47 2.31 4.38
CA ARG A 116 19.86 2.44 3.90
C ARG A 116 19.96 3.28 2.62
N SER A 117 19.07 3.05 1.66
CA SER A 117 19.03 3.84 0.42
C SER A 117 18.47 5.24 0.63
N LEU A 118 17.52 5.42 1.55
CA LEU A 118 16.90 6.71 1.84
C LEU A 118 17.83 7.65 2.61
N LEU A 119 18.80 7.12 3.36
CA LEU A 119 19.80 7.92 4.07
C LEU A 119 20.66 8.76 3.11
N ALA A 120 20.99 8.24 1.92
CA ALA A 120 21.72 9.01 0.90
C ALA A 120 20.95 10.25 0.42
N PHE A 121 19.62 10.23 0.53
CA PHE A 121 18.75 11.35 0.24
C PHE A 121 18.28 12.09 1.50
N ASN A 122 18.95 11.85 2.63
CA ASN A 122 18.62 12.40 3.92
C ASN A 122 17.15 12.18 4.34
N MET A 123 16.58 11.04 3.99
CA MET A 123 15.20 10.66 4.26
C MET A 123 15.14 9.39 5.13
N ARG A 124 14.04 9.25 5.88
CA ARG A 124 13.71 8.03 6.63
C ARG A 124 12.25 7.67 6.43
N LEU A 125 12.02 6.40 6.13
CA LEU A 125 10.69 5.81 6.09
C LEU A 125 10.31 5.36 7.49
N ARG A 126 9.30 6.03 8.09
CA ARG A 126 8.67 5.59 9.34
C ARG A 126 7.31 4.99 9.04
N LEU A 127 7.08 3.77 9.51
CA LEU A 127 5.77 3.12 9.45
C LEU A 127 5.16 3.17 10.85
N ASP A 128 4.28 4.14 11.07
CA ASP A 128 3.56 4.30 12.34
C ASP A 128 2.16 3.67 12.24
N ARG A 129 1.48 3.54 13.40
CA ARG A 129 0.09 3.07 13.44
C ARG A 129 -0.85 4.03 12.70
N ASP A 130 -0.65 5.33 12.83
CA ASP A 130 -1.48 6.37 12.21
C ASP A 130 -1.27 6.47 10.69
N HIS A 131 -0.07 6.17 10.21
CA HIS A 131 0.29 6.24 8.80
C HIS A 131 0.84 4.89 8.33
N PRO A 132 -0.03 3.89 8.14
CA PRO A 132 0.39 2.55 7.76
C PRO A 132 1.07 2.52 6.38
N ASP A 133 0.83 3.51 5.54
CA ASP A 133 1.41 3.64 4.21
C ASP A 133 2.91 3.97 4.25
N GLY A 134 3.40 4.40 5.42
CA GLY A 134 4.69 5.02 5.62
C GLY A 134 4.60 6.54 5.43
N LYS A 135 5.10 7.28 6.41
CA LYS A 135 5.36 8.71 6.28
C LYS A 135 6.85 8.90 5.98
N LEU A 136 7.14 9.56 4.86
CA LEU A 136 8.49 9.97 4.53
C LEU A 136 8.79 11.24 5.35
N ARG A 137 9.87 11.20 6.13
CA ARG A 137 10.39 12.38 6.83
C ARG A 137 11.84 12.55 6.48
N PHE A 138 12.30 13.79 6.39
CA PHE A 138 13.73 14.06 6.29
C PHE A 138 14.41 13.74 7.63
N SER A 139 15.59 13.12 7.55
CA SER A 139 16.37 12.66 8.70
C SER A 139 17.10 13.84 9.36
N GLU A 140 17.63 14.74 8.54
CA GLU A 140 18.20 16.02 8.93
C GLU A 140 17.24 17.14 8.49
N ARG A 141 17.20 18.24 9.24
CA ARG A 141 16.33 19.38 8.91
C ARG A 141 16.80 20.01 7.60
N ILE A 142 16.09 19.72 6.52
CA ILE A 142 16.21 20.47 5.26
C ILE A 142 15.87 21.95 5.55
N PRO A 143 16.51 22.92 4.88
CA PRO A 143 16.10 24.32 4.95
C PRO A 143 14.59 24.46 4.82
N ALA A 144 13.95 25.14 5.78
CA ALA A 144 12.48 25.25 5.87
C ALA A 144 11.84 25.71 4.55
N VAL A 145 12.54 26.57 3.81
CA VAL A 145 12.13 27.08 2.49
C VAL A 145 11.81 25.96 1.48
N ILE A 146 12.56 24.86 1.49
CA ILE A 146 12.37 23.74 0.53
C ILE A 146 11.19 22.86 0.98
N ASP A 147 11.05 22.61 2.29
CA ASP A 147 9.91 21.83 2.81
C ASP A 147 8.62 22.61 2.62
N ASP A 148 8.58 23.90 2.96
CA ASP A 148 7.42 24.76 2.76
C ASP A 148 7.02 24.84 1.28
N GLY A 149 8.00 25.01 0.39
CA GLY A 149 7.78 24.98 -1.07
C GLY A 149 7.21 23.64 -1.56
N PHE A 150 7.71 22.52 -1.04
CA PHE A 150 7.21 21.20 -1.38
C PHE A 150 5.80 20.94 -0.83
N GLN A 151 5.51 21.31 0.41
CA GLN A 151 4.20 21.15 1.02
C GLN A 151 3.15 22.00 0.28
N ALA A 152 3.49 23.24 -0.09
CA ALA A 152 2.63 24.09 -0.91
C ALA A 152 2.34 23.46 -2.27
N PHE A 153 3.36 22.94 -2.96
CA PHE A 153 3.19 22.22 -4.23
C PHE A 153 2.29 20.98 -4.07
N LYS A 154 2.50 20.21 -3.01
CA LYS A 154 1.74 19.00 -2.70
C LYS A 154 0.27 19.31 -2.44
N ALA A 155 -0.01 20.38 -1.68
CA ALA A 155 -1.37 20.85 -1.42
C ALA A 155 -2.09 21.23 -2.72
N LEU A 156 -1.43 22.01 -3.58
CA LEU A 156 -1.95 22.39 -4.90
C LEU A 156 -2.22 21.15 -5.77
N TYR A 157 -1.26 20.22 -5.85
CA TYR A 157 -1.42 18.98 -6.63
C TYR A 157 -2.62 18.14 -6.17
N PHE A 158 -2.82 17.97 -4.86
CA PHE A 158 -3.93 17.16 -4.35
C PHE A 158 -5.29 17.86 -4.44
N GLN A 159 -5.34 19.18 -4.19
CA GLN A 159 -6.55 19.98 -4.39
C GLN A 159 -7.05 19.83 -5.82
N ARG A 160 -6.10 19.85 -6.75
CA ARG A 160 -6.33 19.67 -8.18
C ARG A 160 -6.84 18.29 -8.57
N LYS A 161 -6.22 17.24 -8.02
CA LYS A 161 -6.65 15.86 -8.25
C LYS A 161 -8.08 15.65 -7.74
N ARG A 162 -8.44 16.27 -6.61
CA ARG A 162 -9.80 16.23 -6.05
C ARG A 162 -10.81 16.97 -6.94
N SER A 163 -10.50 18.17 -7.41
CA SER A 163 -11.41 18.93 -8.28
C SER A 163 -11.70 18.17 -9.59
N MET A 164 -10.72 17.48 -10.16
CA MET A 164 -10.94 16.60 -11.31
C MET A 164 -11.86 15.41 -11.00
N SER A 165 -11.67 14.71 -9.88
CA SER A 165 -12.56 13.60 -9.51
C SER A 165 -14.00 14.05 -9.28
N LEU A 166 -14.19 15.24 -8.71
CA LEU A 166 -15.51 15.84 -8.50
C LEU A 166 -16.15 16.29 -9.82
N ALA A 167 -15.36 16.85 -10.73
CA ALA A 167 -15.83 17.24 -12.06
C ALA A 167 -16.22 16.03 -12.91
N ALA A 168 -15.45 14.93 -12.83
CA ALA A 168 -15.75 13.67 -13.49
C ALA A 168 -17.02 13.01 -12.91
N GLN A 169 -17.21 13.08 -11.58
CA GLN A 169 -18.42 12.57 -10.94
C GLN A 169 -19.68 13.37 -11.29
N LYS A 170 -19.56 14.69 -11.52
CA LYS A 170 -20.68 15.56 -11.93
C LYS A 170 -21.03 15.47 -13.42
N GLN A 171 -20.24 14.78 -14.26
CA GLN A 171 -20.64 14.51 -15.64
C GLN A 171 -21.71 13.41 -15.64
N PRO A 172 -22.94 13.70 -16.12
CA PRO A 172 -23.95 12.67 -16.25
C PRO A 172 -23.52 11.67 -17.32
N LEU A 173 -23.66 10.37 -17.03
CA LEU A 173 -23.49 9.28 -17.99
C LEU A 173 -24.23 9.65 -19.30
N PRO A 174 -23.62 9.46 -20.48
CA PRO A 174 -24.31 9.68 -21.74
C PRO A 174 -25.59 8.84 -21.71
N ARG A 175 -26.77 9.48 -21.87
CA ARG A 175 -28.02 8.74 -22.03
C ARG A 175 -27.80 7.79 -23.21
N PRO A 176 -28.15 6.49 -23.08
CA PRO A 176 -28.11 5.60 -24.22
C PRO A 176 -28.95 6.25 -25.32
N ALA A 177 -28.36 6.34 -26.52
CA ALA A 177 -29.10 6.80 -27.68
C ALA A 177 -30.32 5.87 -27.82
N SER A 178 -31.51 6.44 -27.66
CA SER A 178 -32.76 5.75 -27.97
C SER A 178 -32.77 5.55 -29.48
N THR A 179 -32.41 4.34 -29.90
CA THR A 179 -32.77 3.76 -31.21
C THR A 179 -33.99 2.89 -31.02
#